data_AF-A0A6G3XKG6-F1
#
_entry.id   AF-A0A6G3XKG6-F1
#
_cell.length_a   1.000
_cell.length_b   1.000
_cell.length_c   1.000
_cell.angle_alpha   90.00
_cell.angle_beta   90.00
_cell.angle_gamma   90.00
#
_symmetry.space_group_name_H-M   'P 1'
#
loop_
_entity.id
_entity.type
_entity.pdbx_description
1 polymer ?
#
loop_
_entity_poly.entity_id
_entity_poly.type
_entity_poly.pdbx_seq_one_letter_code
_entity_poly.pdbx_strand_id
1 'polypeptide(L)'
;RDGVPDIVGFGPHGVVVARGRGDGTFEPARLVLNDFGQDQGWTGAKHLRLLADVTGDKNPDIIGFGNEGVWVSHNNGDGTFEQAQLVCRGFGY
;
A
#
# COMPACT_ATOMS: atom_id res chain seq x y z
N ARG A 1 -16.13 9.37 -5.79
CA ARG A 1 -15.80 7.95 -5.51
C ARG A 1 -16.76 7.10 -6.31
N ASP A 2 -16.24 6.21 -7.15
CA ASP A 2 -17.04 5.27 -7.93
C ASP A 2 -17.46 4.03 -7.11
N GLY A 3 -16.78 3.77 -5.97
CA GLY A 3 -17.06 2.64 -5.09
C GLY A 3 -16.51 1.32 -5.63
N VAL A 4 -15.68 1.38 -6.67
CA VAL A 4 -15.13 0.21 -7.35
C VAL A 4 -13.83 -0.20 -6.64
N PRO A 5 -13.69 -1.47 -6.21
CA PRO A 5 -12.44 -1.96 -5.65
C PRO A 5 -11.30 -2.03 -6.67
N ASP A 6 -10.10 -1.63 -6.25
CA ASP A 6 -8.85 -1.73 -7.01
C ASP A 6 -8.01 -2.94 -6.53
N ILE A 7 -7.03 -3.35 -7.34
CA ILE A 7 -6.00 -4.31 -6.93
C ILE A 7 -4.74 -3.55 -6.52
N VAL A 8 -4.17 -3.93 -5.37
CA VAL A 8 -2.86 -3.45 -4.91
C VAL A 8 -1.89 -4.63 -4.85
N GLY A 9 -0.69 -4.45 -5.40
CA GLY A 9 0.39 -5.45 -5.38
C GLY A 9 1.68 -4.88 -4.82
N PHE A 10 2.40 -5.67 -4.04
CA PHE A 10 3.73 -5.33 -3.53
C PHE A 10 4.80 -6.03 -4.39
N GLY A 11 5.35 -5.29 -5.35
CA GLY A 11 6.36 -5.76 -6.29
C GLY A 11 7.80 -5.57 -5.81
N PRO A 12 8.80 -5.86 -6.66
CA PRO A 12 10.20 -5.63 -6.32
C PRO A 12 10.53 -4.15 -6.12
N HIS A 13 10.02 -3.27 -7.00
CA HIS A 13 10.32 -1.83 -6.97
C HIS A 13 9.41 -1.01 -6.04
N GLY A 14 8.31 -1.60 -5.57
CA GLY A 14 7.36 -0.95 -4.68
C GLY A 14 5.92 -1.36 -4.91
N VAL A 15 4.98 -0.46 -4.63
CA VAL A 15 3.54 -0.73 -4.71
C VAL A 15 3.00 -0.41 -6.09
N VAL A 16 2.29 -1.36 -6.68
CA VAL A 16 1.55 -1.19 -7.94
C VAL A 16 0.04 -1.24 -7.70
N VAL A 17 -0.72 -0.46 -8.46
CA VAL A 17 -2.18 -0.45 -8.43
C VAL A 17 -2.75 -0.66 -9.82
N ALA A 18 -3.71 -1.56 -9.94
CA ALA A 18 -4.55 -1.74 -11.12
C ALA A 18 -5.98 -1.29 -10.77
N ARG A 19 -6.47 -0.25 -11.45
CA ARG A 19 -7.78 0.33 -11.13
C ARG A 19 -8.92 -0.53 -11.66
N GLY A 20 -9.92 -0.81 -10.81
CA GLY A 20 -11.09 -1.57 -11.20
C GLY A 20 -12.01 -0.78 -12.12
N ARG A 21 -12.68 -1.47 -13.05
CA ARG A 21 -13.71 -0.86 -13.92
C ARG A 21 -15.14 -1.09 -13.43
N GLY A 22 -15.32 -1.89 -12.38
CA GLY A 22 -16.63 -2.20 -11.79
C GLY A 22 -17.35 -3.41 -12.42
N ASP A 23 -16.76 -4.02 -13.45
CA ASP A 23 -17.28 -5.19 -14.16
C ASP A 23 -16.40 -6.45 -13.96
N GLY A 24 -15.50 -6.41 -12.98
CA GLY A 24 -14.51 -7.46 -12.73
C GLY A 24 -13.24 -7.36 -13.59
N THR A 25 -13.14 -6.36 -14.46
CA THR A 25 -11.91 -6.06 -15.22
C THR A 25 -11.14 -4.87 -14.63
N PHE A 26 -9.86 -4.75 -15.02
CA PHE A 26 -8.93 -3.78 -14.45
C PHE A 26 -8.15 -3.03 -15.55
N GLU A 27 -7.78 -1.79 -15.25
CA GLU A 27 -6.76 -1.04 -15.99
C GLU A 27 -5.38 -1.70 -15.84
N PRO A 28 -4.43 -1.44 -16.76
CA PRO A 28 -3.04 -1.85 -16.57
C PRO A 28 -2.48 -1.32 -15.24
N ALA A 29 -1.75 -2.19 -14.52
CA ALA A 29 -1.13 -1.82 -13.26
C ALA A 29 -0.08 -0.72 -13.44
N ARG A 30 0.01 0.20 -12.48
CA ARG A 30 1.00 1.29 -12.45
C ARG A 30 1.73 1.30 -11.12
N LEU A 31 3.02 1.58 -11.14
CA LEU A 31 3.80 1.86 -9.92
C LEU A 31 3.33 3.19 -9.34
N VAL A 32 2.85 3.16 -8.10
CA VAL A 32 2.28 4.35 -7.42
C VAL A 32 3.11 4.79 -6.22
N LEU A 33 3.97 3.90 -5.69
CA LEU A 33 4.84 4.19 -4.57
C LEU A 33 6.14 3.39 -4.66
N ASN A 34 7.28 4.07 -4.55
CA ASN A 34 8.62 3.48 -4.59
C ASN A 34 9.08 3.02 -3.19
N ASP A 35 8.22 2.30 -2.48
CA ASP A 35 8.46 1.75 -1.14
C ASP A 35 7.64 0.46 -0.96
N PHE A 36 7.80 -0.24 0.16
CA PHE A 36 7.16 -1.53 0.47
C PHE A 36 7.53 -2.69 -0.46
N GLY A 37 8.52 -2.49 -1.34
CA GLY A 37 9.04 -3.48 -2.28
C GLY A 37 10.31 -4.18 -1.80
N GLN A 38 10.70 -5.22 -2.53
CA GLN A 38 11.87 -6.05 -2.20
C GLN A 38 13.17 -5.24 -2.26
N ASP A 39 13.28 -4.30 -3.19
CA ASP A 39 14.46 -3.45 -3.36
C ASP A 39 14.65 -2.50 -2.16
N GLN A 40 13.56 -2.19 -1.45
CA GLN A 40 13.58 -1.44 -0.18
C GLN A 40 13.72 -2.36 1.05
N GLY A 41 13.94 -3.66 0.84
CA GLY A 41 14.16 -4.65 1.91
C GLY A 41 12.90 -5.34 2.43
N TRP A 42 11.72 -5.07 1.85
CA TRP A 42 10.48 -5.70 2.28
C TRP A 42 10.38 -7.15 1.77
N THR A 43 10.04 -8.10 2.65
CA THR A 43 9.95 -9.53 2.28
C THR A 43 8.70 -10.14 2.86
N GLY A 44 8.11 -11.12 2.17
CA GLY A 44 6.92 -11.81 2.67
C GLY A 44 7.16 -12.66 3.92
N ALA A 45 8.42 -13.06 4.17
CA ALA A 45 8.78 -13.88 5.31
C ALA A 45 8.94 -13.09 6.62
N LYS A 46 9.25 -11.79 6.54
CA LYS A 46 9.54 -10.94 7.70
C LYS A 46 8.55 -9.81 7.89
N HIS A 47 8.11 -9.20 6.80
CA HIS A 47 7.44 -7.91 6.81
C HIS A 47 5.99 -8.04 6.36
N LEU A 48 5.07 -7.98 7.33
CA LEU A 48 3.64 -7.93 7.06
C LEU A 48 3.29 -6.62 6.35
N ARG A 49 2.47 -6.71 5.31
CA ARG A 49 1.92 -5.57 4.58
C ARG A 49 0.42 -5.77 4.41
N LEU A 50 -0.35 -4.78 4.81
CA LEU A 50 -1.81 -4.80 4.86
C LEU A 50 -2.39 -3.55 4.21
N LEU A 51 -3.69 -3.62 3.90
CA LEU A 51 -4.50 -2.47 3.57
C LEU A 51 -5.59 -2.27 4.62
N ALA A 52 -5.67 -1.08 5.19
CA ALA A 52 -6.78 -0.69 6.06
C ALA A 52 -6.93 0.84 6.08
N ASP A 53 -8.16 1.32 6.25
CA ASP A 53 -8.41 2.74 6.47
C ASP A 53 -8.01 3.11 7.90
N VAL A 54 -6.94 3.91 8.04
CA VAL A 54 -6.46 4.41 9.34
C VAL A 54 -6.68 5.92 9.50
N THR A 55 -7.21 6.59 8.47
CA THR A 55 -7.49 8.04 8.49
C THR A 55 -8.99 8.34 8.67
N GLY A 56 -9.86 7.35 8.49
CA GLY A 56 -11.31 7.47 8.57
C GLY A 56 -11.96 8.06 7.31
N ASP A 57 -11.21 8.20 6.21
CA ASP A 57 -11.67 8.77 4.95
C ASP A 57 -12.31 7.71 4.01
N LYS A 58 -12.33 6.46 4.47
CA LYS A 58 -12.83 5.26 3.80
C LYS A 58 -11.94 4.77 2.66
N ASN A 59 -10.77 5.36 2.39
CA ASN A 59 -9.75 4.88 1.46
C ASN A 59 -8.75 4.00 2.22
N PRO A 60 -8.61 2.69 1.90
CA PRO A 60 -7.60 1.89 2.55
C PRO A 60 -6.19 2.43 2.30
N ASP A 61 -5.48 2.70 3.39
CA ASP A 61 -4.07 3.07 3.44
C ASP A 61 -3.19 1.82 3.40
N ILE A 62 -1.90 2.01 3.13
CA ILE A 62 -0.91 0.92 3.19
C ILE A 62 -0.25 0.94 4.56
N ILE A 63 -0.24 -0.23 5.22
CA ILE A 63 0.42 -0.45 6.50
C ILE A 63 1.49 -1.51 6.31
N GLY A 64 2.73 -1.21 6.69
CA GLY A 64 3.84 -2.16 6.66
C GLY A 64 4.55 -2.27 7.99
N PHE A 65 4.74 -3.51 8.46
CA PHE A 65 5.52 -3.84 9.65
C PHE A 65 6.96 -4.12 9.19
N GLY A 66 7.81 -3.09 9.24
CA GLY A 66 9.22 -3.14 8.82
C GLY A 66 10.17 -3.45 9.98
N ASN A 67 11.47 -3.32 9.76
CA ASN A 67 12.48 -3.55 10.81
C ASN A 67 12.37 -2.55 11.98
N GLU A 68 12.14 -1.27 11.66
CA GLU A 68 12.12 -0.19 12.67
C GLU A 68 10.77 -0.02 13.37
N GLY A 69 9.73 -0.70 12.89
CA GLY A 69 8.36 -0.56 13.38
C GLY A 69 7.32 -0.48 12.26
N VAL A 70 6.19 0.16 12.54
CA VAL A 70 5.06 0.28 11.63
C VAL A 70 5.18 1.55 10.79
N TRP A 71 5.16 1.37 9.48
CA TRP A 71 5.15 2.40 8.46
C TRP A 71 3.76 2.49 7.85
N VAL A 72 3.27 3.70 7.62
CA VAL A 72 1.98 3.95 6.96
C VAL A 72 2.18 4.89 5.78
N SER A 73 1.55 4.56 4.65
CA SER A 73 1.43 5.44 3.49
C SER A 73 -0.05 5.68 3.23
N HIS A 74 -0.44 6.96 3.26
CA HIS A 74 -1.84 7.37 3.16
C HIS A 74 -2.33 7.36 1.72
N ASN A 75 -3.57 6.93 1.52
CA ASN A 75 -4.22 6.90 0.22
C ASN A 75 -4.96 8.22 -0.04
N ASN A 76 -4.64 8.90 -1.14
CA ASN A 76 -5.30 10.17 -1.49
C ASN A 76 -6.73 9.99 -2.06
N GLY A 77 -7.16 8.74 -2.27
CA GLY A 77 -8.48 8.40 -2.79
C GLY A 77 -8.62 8.54 -4.32
N ASP A 78 -7.54 8.86 -5.02
CA ASP A 78 -7.48 8.98 -6.49
C ASP A 78 -6.58 7.92 -7.14
N GLY A 79 -6.16 6.92 -6.36
CA GLY A 79 -5.23 5.87 -6.75
C GLY A 79 -3.75 6.24 -6.55
N THR A 80 -3.46 7.40 -5.95
CA THR A 80 -2.11 7.79 -5.52
C THR A 80 -1.93 7.64 -4.01
N PHE A 81 -0.67 7.53 -3.60
CA PHE A 81 -0.28 7.32 -2.21
C PHE A 81 0.79 8.33 -1.79
N GLU A 82 0.70 8.79 -0.55
CA GLU A 82 1.74 9.62 0.06
C GLU A 82 3.00 8.80 0.37
N GLN A 83 4.13 9.48 0.61
CA GLN A 83 5.34 8.79 1.05
C GLN A 83 5.15 8.17 2.43
N ALA A 84 5.62 6.93 2.62
CA ALA A 84 5.50 6.22 3.87
C ALA A 84 6.18 6.96 5.04
N GLN A 85 5.52 6.99 6.18
CA GLN A 85 6.03 7.56 7.43
C GLN A 85 6.09 6.48 8.52
N LEU A 86 7.14 6.48 9.33
CA LEU A 86 7.22 5.64 10.52
C LEU A 86 6.29 6.21 11.59
N VAL A 87 5.20 5.50 11.89
CA VAL A 87 4.16 5.98 12.82
C VAL A 87 4.27 5.34 14.20
N CYS A 88 4.95 4.20 14.31
CA CYS A 88 5.16 3.50 15.58
C CYS A 88 6.47 2.72 15.55
N ARG A 89 7.32 2.86 16.59
CA ARG A 89 8.58 2.10 16.71
C ARG A 89 8.40 0.68 17.29
N GLY A 90 7.18 0.31 17.67
CA GLY A 90 6.85 -1.04 18.12
C GLY A 90 6.45 -1.94 16.95
N PHE A 91 6.33 -3.25 17.22
CA PHE A 91 5.86 -4.28 16.27
C PHE A 91 6.75 -4.50 15.03
N GLY A 92 7.96 -3.95 15.02
CA GLY A 92 8.95 -4.23 13.99
C GLY A 92 9.51 -5.65 14.09
N TYR A 93 10.14 -6.12 13.01
CA TYR A 93 10.84 -7.41 12.92
C TYR A 93 12.26 -7.34 13.50
#